data_AF-A0A961UUX9-F1
#
_entry.id   AF-A0A961UUX9-F1
#
_cell.length_a   1.000
_cell.length_b   1.000
_cell.length_c   1.000
_cell.angle_alpha   90.00
_cell.angle_beta   90.00
_cell.angle_gamma   90.00
#
_symmetry.space_group_name_H-M   'P 1'
#
loop_
_entity.id
_entity.type
_entity.pdbx_description
1 polymer ?
#
loop_
_entity_poly.entity_id
_entity_poly.type
_entity_poly.pdbx_seq_one_letter_code
_entity_poly.pdbx_strand_id
1 'polypeptide(L)'
;MYAYNPRKLEADVLRGLMRLPEFELSGFTARAGLTGCGVTVLKDRSFFGSWRASERTLMWTYATGNGSVYFAQSVDQAIRHTMLMVLRSLEAQRRAA
;
A
#
# COMPACT_ATOMS: atom_id res chain seq x y z
N MET A 1 14.85 3.89 -24.91
CA MET A 1 14.65 4.41 -23.54
C MET A 1 13.20 4.13 -23.17
N TYR A 2 12.92 3.16 -22.28
CA TYR A 2 11.54 2.81 -21.93
C TYR A 2 10.90 3.95 -21.16
N ALA A 3 9.74 4.43 -21.61
CA ALA A 3 8.99 5.49 -20.95
C ALA A 3 8.56 5.05 -19.55
N TYR A 4 8.85 5.89 -18.54
CA TYR A 4 8.35 5.69 -17.19
C TYR A 4 6.81 5.77 -17.19
N ASN A 5 6.14 4.71 -16.75
CA ASN A 5 4.68 4.65 -16.70
C ASN A 5 4.22 4.49 -15.24
N PRO A 6 3.82 5.58 -14.56
CA PRO A 6 3.40 5.54 -13.15
C PRO A 6 2.18 4.64 -12.94
N ARG A 7 1.25 4.60 -13.90
CA ARG A 7 0.07 3.72 -13.83
C ARG A 7 0.44 2.24 -13.86
N LYS A 8 1.54 1.88 -14.54
CA LYS A 8 2.04 0.51 -14.56
C LYS A 8 2.54 0.10 -13.16
N LEU A 9 3.33 0.95 -12.51
CA LEU A 9 3.80 0.68 -11.14
C LEU A 9 2.65 0.51 -10.16
N GLU A 10 1.64 1.37 -10.24
CA GLU A 10 0.44 1.28 -9.40
C GLU A 10 -0.33 -0.03 -9.67
N ALA A 11 -0.53 -0.39 -10.93
CA ALA A 11 -1.17 -1.66 -11.30
C ALA A 11 -0.36 -2.88 -10.83
N ASP A 12 0.97 -2.82 -10.87
CA ASP A 12 1.85 -3.90 -10.43
C ASP A 12 1.83 -4.06 -8.90
N VAL A 13 1.79 -2.94 -8.15
CA VAL A 13 1.59 -2.98 -6.69
C VAL A 13 0.22 -3.58 -6.34
N LEU A 14 -0.85 -3.11 -6.99
CA LEU A 14 -2.20 -3.63 -6.75
C LEU A 14 -2.26 -5.14 -7.02
N ARG A 15 -1.75 -5.57 -8.18
CA ARG A 15 -1.69 -7.00 -8.53
C ARG A 15 -0.85 -7.80 -7.55
N GLY A 16 0.27 -7.26 -7.09
CA GLY A 16 1.14 -7.92 -6.11
C GLY A 16 0.43 -8.13 -4.77
N LEU A 17 -0.25 -7.10 -4.24
CA LEU A 17 -1.02 -7.21 -3.00
C LEU A 17 -2.19 -8.20 -3.13
N MET A 18 -2.92 -8.15 -4.25
CA MET A 18 -4.04 -9.07 -4.51
C MET A 18 -3.61 -10.54 -4.69
N ARG A 19 -2.33 -10.80 -4.93
CA ARG A 19 -1.79 -12.17 -5.03
C ARG A 19 -1.39 -12.77 -3.69
N LEU A 20 -1.48 -12.01 -2.60
CA LEU A 20 -1.14 -12.47 -1.25
C LEU A 20 -2.44 -12.78 -0.49
N PRO A 21 -2.82 -14.05 -0.33
CA PRO A 21 -4.03 -14.42 0.41
C PRO A 21 -4.04 -13.88 1.84
N GLU A 22 -2.87 -13.81 2.47
CA GLU A 22 -2.69 -13.31 3.83
C GLU A 22 -3.12 -11.85 3.98
N PHE A 23 -3.04 -11.06 2.91
CA PHE A 23 -3.46 -9.68 2.90
C PHE A 23 -4.98 -9.58 3.11
N GLU A 24 -5.77 -10.33 2.34
CA GLU A 24 -7.23 -10.38 2.48
C GLU A 24 -7.66 -11.05 3.79
N LEU A 25 -7.03 -12.18 4.16
CA LEU A 25 -7.31 -12.89 5.41
C LEU A 25 -7.05 -12.03 6.66
N SER A 26 -6.20 -11.02 6.55
CA SER A 26 -5.91 -10.07 7.64
C SER A 26 -6.94 -8.92 7.73
N GLY A 27 -8.01 -8.94 6.92
CA GLY A 27 -9.03 -7.88 6.86
C GLY A 27 -8.62 -6.66 6.01
N PHE A 28 -7.55 -6.79 5.20
CA PHE A 28 -7.09 -5.71 4.33
C PHE A 28 -7.59 -5.90 2.90
N THR A 29 -7.84 -4.78 2.22
CA THR A 29 -8.16 -4.77 0.79
C THR A 29 -7.38 -3.68 0.09
N ALA A 30 -7.07 -3.88 -1.19
CA ALA A 30 -6.38 -2.90 -2.02
C ALA A 30 -7.23 -2.59 -3.25
N ARG A 31 -7.31 -1.32 -3.62
CA ARG A 31 -8.03 -0.89 -4.82
C ARG A 31 -7.35 0.30 -5.49
N ALA A 32 -7.49 0.40 -6.81
CA ALA A 32 -7.06 1.59 -7.52
C ALA A 32 -7.95 2.80 -7.15
N GLY A 33 -7.32 3.95 -6.91
CA GLY A 33 -7.93 5.25 -7.19
C GLY A 33 -9.08 5.73 -6.30
N LEU A 34 -9.03 5.55 -4.98
CA LEU A 34 -10.02 6.20 -4.09
C LEU A 34 -9.90 7.74 -4.06
N THR A 35 -8.73 8.30 -4.43
CA THR A 35 -8.49 9.75 -4.52
C THR A 35 -8.03 10.19 -5.94
N GLY A 36 -8.36 9.41 -6.98
CA GLY A 36 -8.06 9.75 -8.38
C GLY A 36 -6.69 9.31 -8.93
N CYS A 37 -5.73 8.92 -8.08
CA CYS A 37 -4.46 8.29 -8.47
C CYS A 37 -4.06 7.19 -7.46
N GLY A 38 -3.17 6.27 -7.83
CA GLY A 38 -2.51 5.31 -6.93
C GLY A 38 -3.34 4.14 -6.37
N VAL A 39 -2.72 3.38 -5.47
CA VAL A 39 -3.30 2.18 -4.83
C VAL A 39 -3.69 2.51 -3.41
N THR A 40 -4.98 2.43 -3.10
CA THR A 40 -5.49 2.63 -1.74
C THR A 40 -5.60 1.29 -1.03
N VAL A 41 -5.07 1.25 0.20
CA VAL A 41 -5.17 0.14 1.13
C VAL A 41 -6.20 0.49 2.20
N LEU A 42 -7.13 -0.41 2.42
CA LEU A 42 -8.17 -0.31 3.44
C LEU A 42 -8.02 -1.44 4.45
N LYS A 43 -8.43 -1.18 5.68
CA LYS A 43 -8.63 -2.18 6.73
C LYS A 43 -10.08 -2.09 7.18
N ASP A 44 -10.86 -3.17 7.06
CA ASP A 44 -12.28 -3.18 7.43
C ASP A 44 -13.06 -1.97 6.87
N ARG A 45 -12.78 -1.61 5.60
CA ARG A 45 -13.31 -0.43 4.87
C ARG A 45 -12.80 0.94 5.33
N SER A 46 -12.03 1.01 6.39
CA SER A 46 -11.38 2.24 6.84
C SER A 46 -10.09 2.50 6.07
N PHE A 47 -9.81 3.76 5.74
CA PHE A 47 -8.57 4.14 5.06
C PHE A 47 -7.37 3.80 5.96
N PHE A 48 -6.44 3.01 5.42
CA PHE A 48 -5.23 2.61 6.13
C PHE A 48 -4.00 3.33 5.58
N GLY A 49 -3.92 3.43 4.26
CA GLY A 49 -2.90 4.20 3.56
C GLY A 49 -2.99 4.05 2.05
N SER A 50 -2.05 4.66 1.34
CA SER A 50 -2.02 4.54 -0.12
C SER A 50 -0.62 4.65 -0.71
N TRP A 51 -0.40 3.91 -1.79
CA TRP A 51 0.74 4.11 -2.69
C TRP A 51 0.41 5.12 -3.78
N ARG A 52 1.36 5.99 -4.09
CA ARG A 52 1.34 6.94 -5.20
C ARG A 52 2.63 6.80 -5.99
N ALA A 53 2.55 6.69 -7.31
CA ALA A 53 3.75 6.76 -8.14
C ALA A 53 4.16 8.23 -8.33
N SER A 54 5.44 8.54 -8.19
CA SER A 54 6.01 9.88 -8.42
C SER A 54 7.35 9.77 -9.13
N GLU A 55 7.45 10.35 -10.33
CA GLU A 55 8.61 10.47 -11.24
C GLU A 55 9.50 9.23 -11.49
N ARG A 56 9.92 8.47 -10.47
CA ARG A 56 10.57 7.14 -10.51
C ARG A 56 10.33 6.25 -9.27
N THR A 57 9.61 6.72 -8.27
CA THR A 57 9.46 6.03 -6.98
C THR A 57 7.99 5.76 -6.64
N LEU A 58 7.78 4.88 -5.67
CA LEU A 58 6.49 4.64 -5.05
C LEU A 58 6.50 5.27 -3.66
N MET A 59 5.53 6.14 -3.40
CA MET A 59 5.40 6.89 -2.17
C MET A 59 4.22 6.35 -1.36
N TRP A 60 4.47 5.96 -0.11
CA TRP A 60 3.43 5.56 0.83
C TRP A 60 2.95 6.77 1.63
N THR A 61 1.64 6.92 1.72
CA THR A 61 0.95 7.92 2.55
C THR A 61 0.08 7.22 3.57
N TYR A 62 0.29 7.53 4.84
CA TYR A 62 -0.51 7.00 5.95
C TYR A 62 -1.86 7.71 6.07
N ALA A 63 -2.86 7.01 6.62
CA ALA A 63 -4.17 7.58 6.89
C ALA A 63 -4.17 8.78 7.84
N THR A 64 -3.23 8.83 8.79
CA THR A 64 -3.24 9.81 9.89
C THR A 64 -2.51 11.11 9.58
N GLY A 65 -2.01 11.33 8.35
CA GLY A 65 -1.43 12.60 7.87
C GLY A 65 -0.13 13.07 8.53
N ASN A 66 0.17 12.62 9.76
CA ASN A 66 1.28 13.05 10.60
C ASN A 66 2.52 12.13 10.50
N GLY A 67 2.50 11.11 9.64
CA GLY A 67 3.51 10.05 9.58
C GLY A 67 4.47 10.21 8.42
N SER A 68 5.76 10.04 8.71
CA SER A 68 6.87 9.93 7.76
C SER A 68 6.48 9.24 6.44
N VAL A 69 6.77 9.90 5.33
CA VAL A 69 6.55 9.31 4.00
C VAL A 69 7.59 8.21 3.76
N TYR A 70 7.15 7.02 3.33
CA TYR A 70 8.06 5.96 2.92
C TYR A 70 8.19 5.91 1.40
N PHE A 71 9.42 5.88 0.91
CA PHE A 71 9.72 5.78 -0.52
C PHE A 71 10.24 4.38 -0.85
N ALA A 72 9.49 3.66 -1.68
CA ALA A 72 9.90 2.41 -2.30
C ALA A 72 10.52 2.66 -3.68
N GLN A 73 11.65 1.99 -3.93
CA GLN A 73 12.37 1.98 -5.20
C GLN A 73 11.86 0.90 -6.16
N SER A 74 11.06 -0.04 -5.67
CA SER A 74 10.48 -1.13 -6.47
C SER A 74 9.08 -1.53 -5.98
N VAL A 75 8.36 -2.24 -6.85
CA VAL A 75 7.07 -2.85 -6.52
C VAL A 75 7.21 -3.85 -5.37
N ASP A 76 8.26 -4.68 -5.38
CA ASP A 76 8.52 -5.66 -4.31
C ASP A 76 8.75 -4.99 -2.96
N GLN A 77 9.48 -3.86 -2.96
CA GLN A 77 9.70 -3.08 -1.74
C GLN A 77 8.39 -2.47 -1.22
N ALA A 78 7.52 -2.00 -2.11
CA ALA A 78 6.21 -1.49 -1.74
C ALA A 78 5.30 -2.58 -1.16
N ILE A 79 5.28 -3.77 -1.77
CA ILE A 79 4.53 -4.92 -1.25
C ILE A 79 5.05 -5.32 0.12
N ARG A 80 6.38 -5.49 0.27
CA ARG A 80 7.02 -5.84 1.55
C ARG A 80 6.70 -4.82 2.63
N HIS A 81 6.82 -3.53 2.32
CA HIS A 81 6.49 -2.46 3.27
C HIS A 81 5.01 -2.53 3.69
N THR A 82 4.10 -2.77 2.75
CA THR A 82 2.67 -2.93 3.04
C THR A 82 2.42 -4.10 4.01
N MET A 83 3.04 -5.26 3.76
CA MET A 83 2.91 -6.42 4.65
C MET A 83 3.48 -6.16 6.05
N LEU A 84 4.58 -5.43 6.17
CA LEU A 84 5.10 -5.00 7.47
C LEU A 84 4.11 -4.10 8.22
N MET A 85 3.39 -3.22 7.51
CA MET A 85 2.37 -2.37 8.14
C MET A 85 1.14 -3.17 8.57
N VAL A 86 0.74 -4.18 7.79
CA VAL A 86 -0.31 -5.13 8.18
C VAL A 86 0.07 -5.83 9.48
N LEU A 87 1.28 -6.42 9.55
CA LEU A 87 1.75 -7.10 10.76
C LEU A 87 1.77 -6.18 11.98
N ARG A 88 2.32 -4.97 11.86
CA ARG A 88 2.31 -3.98 12.97
C ARG A 88 0.90 -3.61 13.42
N SER A 89 -0.04 -3.50 12.48
CA SER A 89 -1.44 -3.19 12.79
C SER A 89 -2.11 -4.32 13.56
N LEU A 90 -1.85 -5.58 13.18
CA LEU A 90 -2.36 -6.76 13.89
C LEU A 90 -1.75 -6.89 15.29
N GLU A 91 -0.44 -6.64 15.43
CA GLU A 91 0.24 -6.63 16.72
C GLU A 91 -0.32 -5.55 17.66
N ALA A 92 -0.59 -4.35 17.14
CA ALA A 92 -1.18 -3.26 17.91
C ALA A 92 -2.60 -3.61 18.41
N GLN A 93 -3.41 -4.25 17.56
CA GLN A 93 -4.73 -4.74 17.96
C GLN A 93 -4.65 -5.80 19.06
N ARG A 94 -3.74 -6.76 18.92
CA ARG A 94 -3.55 -7.82 19.93
C ARG A 94 -3.14 -7.27 21.29
N ARG A 95 -2.38 -6.18 21.34
CA ARG A 95 -1.97 -5.54 22.60
C ARG A 95 -3.07 -4.71 23.27
N ALA A 96 -4.09 -4.31 22.50
CA ALA A 96 -5.20 -3.49 22.98
C ALA A 96 -6.42 -4.32 23.42
N ALA A 97 -6.44 -5.62 23.10
CA ALA A 97 -7.42 -6.60 23.55
C ALA A 97 -6.95 -7.28 24.84
#